data_AF-A0A6A8EL55-F1
#
_entry.id   AF-A0A6A8EL55-F1
#
_cell.length_a   1.000
_cell.length_b   1.000
_cell.length_c   1.000
_cell.angle_alpha   90.00
_cell.angle_beta   90.00
_cell.angle_gamma   90.00
#
_symmetry.space_group_name_H-M   'P 1'
#
loop_
_entity.id
_entity.type
_entity.pdbx_description
1 polymer ?
#
loop_
_entity_poly.entity_id
_entity_poly.type
_entity_poly.pdbx_seq_one_letter_code
_entity_poly.pdbx_strand_id
1 'polypeptide(L)'
;MKDKDYLSTLKSALLKSEPTVIKTELFGATVFIRRLTGDYLISYEEKMAETAKAGAAREASEQVIQIVIDALVQPDGTAIPDEFKPTAAELLKVHENPELLAAVEKVKQHAIGKLEEAEKN
;
A
#
# COMPACT_ATOMS: atom_id res chain seq x y z
N MET A 1 -33.63 11.78 -21.57
CA MET A 1 -32.33 12.50 -21.65
C MET A 1 -31.77 12.81 -20.26
N LYS A 2 -32.58 13.17 -19.26
CA LYS A 2 -32.12 13.37 -17.86
C LYS A 2 -31.54 12.12 -17.21
N ASP A 3 -32.04 10.93 -17.55
CA ASP A 3 -31.59 9.67 -16.94
C ASP A 3 -30.17 9.27 -17.35
N LYS A 4 -29.78 9.55 -18.61
CA LYS A 4 -28.44 9.20 -19.12
C LYS A 4 -27.34 10.10 -18.53
N ASP A 5 -27.67 11.38 -18.31
CA ASP A 5 -26.79 12.35 -17.66
C ASP A 5 -26.59 12.04 -16.17
N TYR A 6 -27.67 11.68 -15.47
CA TYR A 6 -27.61 11.18 -14.10
C TYR A 6 -26.78 9.90 -13.98
N LEU A 7 -27.00 8.89 -14.84
CA LEU A 7 -26.25 7.64 -14.80
C LEU A 7 -24.75 7.84 -15.11
N SER A 8 -24.41 8.76 -16.01
CA SER A 8 -23.02 9.13 -16.30
C SER A 8 -22.36 9.82 -15.11
N THR A 9 -23.06 10.79 -14.50
CA THR A 9 -22.57 11.53 -13.32
C THR A 9 -22.40 10.60 -12.12
N LEU A 10 -23.35 9.70 -11.88
CA LEU A 10 -23.28 8.69 -10.83
C LEU A 10 -22.06 7.79 -11.01
N LYS A 11 -21.83 7.28 -12.23
CA LYS A 11 -20.65 6.45 -12.52
C LYS A 11 -19.35 7.23 -12.25
N SER A 12 -19.26 8.47 -12.72
CA SER A 12 -18.07 9.30 -12.46
C SER A 12 -17.86 9.57 -10.97
N ALA A 13 -18.92 9.81 -10.21
CA ALA A 13 -18.83 10.02 -8.76
C ALA A 13 -18.36 8.76 -8.02
N LEU A 14 -18.89 7.58 -8.38
CA LEU A 14 -18.51 6.30 -7.77
C LEU A 14 -17.07 5.89 -8.12
N LEU A 15 -16.56 6.28 -9.28
CA LEU A 15 -15.18 6.00 -9.70
C LEU A 15 -14.19 7.07 -9.26
N LYS A 16 -14.65 8.19 -8.70
CA LYS A 16 -13.79 9.21 -8.13
C LYS A 16 -13.38 8.79 -6.71
N SER A 17 -12.23 8.13 -6.61
CA SER A 17 -11.60 7.87 -5.32
C SER A 17 -10.74 9.06 -4.93
N GLU A 18 -10.98 9.62 -3.75
CA GLU A 18 -10.07 10.58 -3.13
C GLU A 18 -9.06 9.80 -2.28
N PRO A 19 -7.75 9.89 -2.58
CA PRO A 19 -6.75 9.17 -1.81
C PRO A 19 -6.76 9.69 -0.37
N THR A 20 -7.07 8.81 0.58
CA THR A 20 -6.86 9.10 2.00
C THR A 20 -5.36 9.01 2.26
N VAL A 21 -4.75 10.17 2.54
CA VAL A 21 -3.32 10.30 2.81
C VAL A 21 -3.13 10.70 4.27
N ILE A 22 -2.16 10.08 4.95
CA ILE A 22 -1.69 10.54 6.25
C ILE A 22 -0.20 10.84 6.23
N LYS A 23 0.18 11.78 7.09
CA LYS A 23 1.58 12.03 7.44
C LYS A 23 1.97 11.08 8.56
N THR A 24 3.09 10.39 8.40
CA THR A 24 3.65 9.48 9.42
C THR A 24 5.18 9.50 9.38
N GLU A 25 5.82 8.71 10.23
CA GLU A 25 7.26 8.54 10.27
C GLU A 25 7.64 7.08 10.02
N LEU A 26 8.52 6.86 9.04
CA LEU A 26 9.13 5.57 8.72
C LEU A 26 10.64 5.75 8.66
N PHE A 27 11.40 4.84 9.27
CA PHE A 27 12.88 4.90 9.27
C PHE A 27 13.46 6.25 9.75
N GLY A 28 12.78 6.93 10.69
CA GLY A 28 13.15 8.28 11.16
C GLY A 28 12.89 9.42 10.18
N ALA A 29 12.30 9.14 9.00
CA ALA A 29 11.92 10.12 8.00
C ALA A 29 10.42 10.39 8.04
N THR A 30 10.06 11.68 7.95
CA THR A 30 8.67 12.09 7.73
C THR A 30 8.23 11.73 6.32
N VAL A 31 7.18 10.93 6.20
CA VAL A 31 6.64 10.46 4.92
C VAL A 31 5.12 10.62 4.86
N PHE A 32 4.56 10.50 3.67
CA PHE A 32 3.12 10.46 3.44
C PHE A 32 2.76 9.10 2.85
N ILE A 33 1.75 8.45 3.42
CA ILE A 33 1.25 7.16 2.94
C ILE A 33 -0.23 7.24 2.61
N ARG A 34 -0.65 6.48 1.59
CA ARG A 34 -2.05 6.36 1.17
C ARG A 34 -2.63 4.99 1.47
N ARG A 35 -3.95 4.89 1.38
CA ARG A 35 -4.64 3.59 1.24
C ARG A 35 -4.36 2.95 -0.12
N LEU A 36 -4.19 1.63 -0.09
CA LEU A 36 -4.00 0.81 -1.29
C LEU A 36 -5.36 0.37 -1.82
N THR A 37 -5.46 0.17 -3.13
CA THR A 37 -6.71 -0.29 -3.77
C THR A 37 -6.93 -1.77 -3.48
N GLY A 38 -8.20 -2.21 -3.45
CA GLY A 38 -8.51 -3.63 -3.26
C GLY A 38 -7.85 -4.54 -4.29
N ASP A 39 -7.79 -4.11 -5.55
CA ASP A 39 -7.10 -4.81 -6.65
C ASP A 39 -5.61 -5.04 -6.37
N TYR A 40 -4.93 -4.01 -5.85
CA TYR A 40 -3.52 -4.12 -5.47
C TYR A 40 -3.34 -5.10 -4.31
N LEU A 41 -4.22 -5.06 -3.29
CA LEU A 41 -4.14 -5.94 -2.13
C LEU A 41 -4.35 -7.41 -2.51
N ILE A 42 -5.34 -7.69 -3.36
CA ILE A 42 -5.56 -9.04 -3.92
C ILE A 42 -4.32 -9.52 -4.67
N SER A 43 -3.77 -8.70 -5.57
CA SER A 43 -2.56 -9.03 -6.32
C SER A 43 -1.35 -9.27 -5.41
N TYR A 44 -1.24 -8.52 -4.31
CA TYR A 44 -0.20 -8.70 -3.30
C TYR A 44 -0.35 -10.05 -2.57
N GLU A 45 -1.58 -10.41 -2.16
CA GLU A 45 -1.87 -11.68 -1.48
C GLU A 45 -1.63 -12.88 -2.39
N GLU A 46 -2.02 -12.80 -3.66
CA GLU A 46 -1.77 -13.83 -4.67
C GLU A 46 -0.27 -14.08 -4.83
N LYS A 47 0.52 -13.01 -5.03
CA LYS A 47 1.99 -13.10 -5.10
C LYS A 47 2.60 -13.71 -3.85
N MET A 48 2.14 -13.30 -2.66
CA MET A 48 2.61 -13.89 -1.40
C MET A 48 2.36 -15.39 -1.32
N ALA A 49 1.18 -15.84 -1.74
CA ALA A 49 0.84 -17.26 -1.77
C ALA A 49 1.71 -18.04 -2.78
N GLU A 50 2.00 -17.45 -3.94
CA GLU A 50 2.91 -18.05 -4.94
C GLU A 50 4.34 -18.17 -4.42
N THR A 51 4.89 -17.09 -3.85
CA THR A 51 6.24 -17.07 -3.29
C THR A 51 6.39 -18.05 -2.13
N ALA A 52 5.37 -18.17 -1.28
CA ALA A 52 5.33 -19.16 -0.20
C ALA A 52 5.37 -20.60 -0.74
N LYS A 53 4.60 -20.90 -1.80
CA LYS A 53 4.63 -22.21 -2.47
C LYS A 53 5.99 -22.51 -3.11
N ALA A 54 6.65 -21.49 -3.66
CA ALA A 54 7.97 -21.63 -4.27
C ALA A 54 9.11 -21.78 -3.25
N GLY A 55 8.86 -21.55 -1.95
CA GLY A 55 9.90 -21.59 -0.92
C GLY A 55 10.90 -20.43 -1.02
N ALA A 56 10.56 -19.35 -1.73
CA ALA A 56 11.45 -18.23 -2.00
C ALA A 56 11.40 -17.19 -0.88
N ALA A 57 12.02 -17.52 0.26
CA ALA A 57 11.99 -16.69 1.47
C ALA A 57 12.49 -15.24 1.26
N ARG A 58 13.47 -15.05 0.36
CA ARG A 58 14.01 -13.72 0.03
C ARG A 58 13.00 -12.87 -0.72
N GLU A 59 12.37 -13.43 -1.76
CA GLU A 59 11.32 -12.77 -2.54
C GLU A 59 10.11 -12.44 -1.67
N ALA A 60 9.76 -13.33 -0.71
CA ALA A 60 8.67 -13.06 0.22
C ALA A 60 8.98 -11.84 1.09
N SER A 61 10.22 -11.74 1.57
CA SER A 61 10.66 -10.60 2.36
C SER A 61 10.65 -9.31 1.53
N GLU A 62 11.12 -9.36 0.28
CA GLU A 62 11.08 -8.21 -0.63
C GLU A 62 9.65 -7.76 -0.91
N GLN A 63 8.73 -8.70 -1.15
CA GLN A 63 7.32 -8.39 -1.36
C GLN A 63 6.70 -7.75 -0.10
N VAL A 64 7.06 -8.21 1.11
CA VAL A 64 6.58 -7.61 2.37
C VAL A 64 7.01 -6.15 2.47
N ILE A 65 8.23 -5.81 2.04
CA ILE A 65 8.72 -4.43 2.06
C ILE A 65 8.15 -3.61 0.91
N GLN A 66 7.86 -4.23 -0.24
CA GLN A 66 7.32 -3.54 -1.40
C GLN A 66 5.98 -2.84 -1.11
N ILE A 67 5.15 -3.40 -0.21
CA ILE A 67 3.90 -2.75 0.19
C ILE A 67 4.13 -1.38 0.86
N VAL A 68 5.25 -1.23 1.58
CA VAL A 68 5.61 0.03 2.24
C VAL A 68 5.93 1.07 1.17
N ILE A 69 6.72 0.67 0.17
CA ILE A 69 7.15 1.54 -0.94
C ILE A 69 5.94 1.96 -1.79
N ASP A 70 5.04 1.04 -2.09
CA ASP A 70 3.88 1.30 -2.95
C ASP A 70 2.80 2.15 -2.25
N ALA A 71 2.81 2.18 -0.92
CA ALA A 71 1.97 3.06 -0.12
C ALA A 71 2.51 4.50 -0.06
N LEU A 72 3.80 4.74 -0.36
CA LEU A 72 4.40 6.07 -0.32
C LEU A 72 3.84 6.98 -1.43
N VAL A 73 3.48 8.19 -1.03
CA VAL A 73 2.96 9.23 -1.91
C VAL A 73 3.57 10.58 -1.57
N GLN A 74 3.40 11.53 -2.48
CA GLN A 74 3.65 12.92 -2.22
C GLN A 74 2.61 13.49 -1.21
N PRO A 75 2.87 14.66 -0.61
CA PRO A 75 1.94 15.28 0.35
C PRO A 75 0.54 15.54 -0.20
N ASP A 76 0.41 15.73 -1.52
CA ASP A 76 -0.84 15.93 -2.23
C ASP A 76 -1.55 14.61 -2.61
N GLY A 77 -0.97 13.46 -2.24
CA GLY A 77 -1.49 12.12 -2.54
C GLY A 77 -1.15 11.58 -3.92
N THR A 78 -0.39 12.32 -4.72
CA THR A 78 0.11 11.83 -6.01
C THR A 78 1.22 10.79 -5.81
N ALA A 79 1.39 9.91 -6.80
CA ALA A 79 2.45 8.91 -6.74
C ALA A 79 3.83 9.58 -6.74
N ILE A 80 4.76 9.03 -5.96
CA ILE A 80 6.19 9.36 -6.09
C ILE A 80 6.68 8.71 -7.40
N PRO A 81 7.45 9.42 -8.25
CA PRO A 81 8.08 8.80 -9.41
C PRO A 81 9.05 7.69 -8.99
N ASP A 82 9.12 6.59 -9.75
CA ASP A 82 9.86 5.41 -9.33
C ASP A 82 11.37 5.65 -9.17
N GLU A 83 11.94 6.64 -9.85
CA GLU A 83 13.35 7.04 -9.69
C GLU A 83 13.68 7.62 -8.29
N PHE A 84 12.66 8.10 -7.55
CA PHE A 84 12.81 8.66 -6.21
C PHE A 84 12.37 7.70 -5.11
N LYS A 85 11.90 6.49 -5.47
CA LYS A 85 11.54 5.46 -4.49
C LYS A 85 12.76 4.59 -4.18
N PRO A 86 12.96 4.19 -2.92
CA PRO A 86 13.89 3.13 -2.62
C PRO A 86 13.35 1.79 -3.15
N THR A 87 14.24 0.86 -3.41
CA THR A 87 13.87 -0.54 -3.69
C THR A 87 13.75 -1.35 -2.39
N ALA A 88 12.95 -2.41 -2.41
CA ALA A 88 12.83 -3.33 -1.28
C ALA A 88 14.20 -3.94 -0.90
N ALA A 89 15.03 -4.23 -1.90
CA ALA A 89 16.37 -4.76 -1.70
C ALA A 89 17.31 -3.76 -1.01
N GLU A 90 17.21 -2.46 -1.30
CA GLU A 90 17.97 -1.42 -0.60
C GLU A 90 17.55 -1.30 0.86
N LEU A 91 16.24 -1.24 1.13
CA LEU A 91 15.73 -1.16 2.50
C LEU A 91 16.14 -2.39 3.33
N LEU A 92 16.09 -3.59 2.74
CA LEU A 92 16.51 -4.83 3.39
C LEU A 92 18.02 -4.92 3.66
N LYS A 93 18.85 -4.14 2.96
CA LYS A 93 20.30 -4.11 3.17
C LYS A 93 20.72 -3.09 4.23
N VAL A 94 19.94 -2.02 4.39
CA VAL A 94 20.30 -0.86 5.22
C VAL A 94 19.66 -0.93 6.61
N HIS A 95 18.42 -1.44 6.72
CA HIS A 95 17.65 -1.41 7.96
C HIS A 95 17.64 -2.75 8.69
N GLU A 96 17.52 -2.69 10.02
CA GLU A 96 17.36 -3.89 10.82
C GLU A 96 15.94 -4.46 10.67
N ASN A 97 15.82 -5.78 10.81
CA ASN A 97 14.54 -6.49 10.63
C ASN A 97 13.40 -5.94 11.51
N PRO A 98 13.61 -5.55 12.79
CA PRO A 98 12.57 -4.94 13.60
C PRO A 98 12.04 -3.61 13.06
N GLU A 99 12.91 -2.77 12.50
CA GLU A 99 12.52 -1.48 11.91
C GLU A 99 11.65 -1.69 10.67
N LEU A 100 12.04 -2.64 9.82
CA LEU A 100 11.31 -3.03 8.63
C LEU A 100 9.91 -3.54 8.97
N LEU A 101 9.79 -4.43 9.98
CA LEU A 101 8.50 -4.94 10.43
C LEU A 101 7.61 -3.84 11.01
N ALA A 102 8.18 -2.91 11.79
CA ALA A 102 7.43 -1.77 12.31
C ALA A 102 6.90 -0.85 11.19
N ALA A 103 7.69 -0.64 10.13
CA ALA A 103 7.25 0.13 8.98
C ALA A 103 6.10 -0.56 8.22
N VAL A 104 6.21 -1.87 8.01
CA VAL A 104 5.15 -2.69 7.40
C VAL A 104 3.88 -2.63 8.24
N GLU A 105 3.97 -2.78 9.56
CA GLU A 105 2.80 -2.74 10.44
C GLU A 105 2.08 -1.39 10.38
N LYS A 106 2.83 -0.28 10.44
CA LYS A 106 2.26 1.07 10.27
C LYS A 106 1.52 1.23 8.94
N VAL A 107 2.12 0.74 7.86
CA VAL A 107 1.49 0.79 6.53
C VAL A 107 0.26 -0.09 6.49
N LYS A 108 0.30 -1.32 7.01
CA LYS A 108 -0.86 -2.21 7.04
C LYS A 108 -2.04 -1.60 7.80
N GLN A 109 -1.80 -1.06 9.00
CA GLN A 109 -2.83 -0.42 9.83
C GLN A 109 -3.55 0.72 9.09
N HIS A 110 -2.81 1.52 8.32
CA HIS A 110 -3.39 2.63 7.58
C HIS A 110 -3.97 2.24 6.22
N ALA A 111 -3.21 1.47 5.45
CA ALA A 111 -3.42 1.28 4.03
C ALA A 111 -4.36 0.11 3.70
N ILE A 112 -4.43 -0.88 4.58
CA ILE A 112 -5.30 -2.06 4.47
C ILE A 112 -6.49 -1.92 5.43
N GLY A 113 -6.29 -1.24 6.57
CA GLY A 113 -7.24 -1.14 7.66
C GLY A 113 -6.84 -2.00 8.85
N LYS A 114 -7.57 -1.90 9.97
CA LYS A 114 -7.35 -2.79 11.10
C LYS A 114 -7.84 -4.19 10.73
N LEU A 115 -6.94 -5.18 10.76
CA LEU A 115 -7.32 -6.60 10.71
C LEU A 115 -8.33 -6.96 11.82
N GLU A 116 -8.33 -6.24 12.95
CA GLU A 116 -9.29 -6.43 14.06
C GLU A 116 -10.76 -6.08 13.73
N GLU A 117 -11.06 -5.36 12.65
CA GLU A 117 -12.44 -5.02 12.28
C GLU A 117 -13.12 -6.08 11.39
N ALA A 118 -12.41 -7.14 11.01
CA ALA A 118 -12.92 -8.20 10.14
C ALA A 118 -13.73 -9.31 10.88
N GLU A 119 -13.76 -9.34 12.21
CA GLU A 119 -14.48 -10.36 13.00
C GLU A 119 -15.91 -9.98 13.43
N LYS A 120 -16.48 -8.87 12.94
CA LYS A 120 -17.86 -8.48 13.26
C LYS A 120 -18.65 -8.03 12.05
N ASN A 121 -19.03 -8.94 11.15
CA ASN A 121 -20.26 -8.84 10.35
C ASN A 121 -20.69 -10.21 9.83
#